data_AF-A0A964D3E7-F1
#
_entry.id   AF-A0A964D3E7-F1
#
_cell.length_a   1.000
_cell.length_b   1.000
_cell.length_c   1.000
_cell.angle_alpha   90.00
_cell.angle_beta   90.00
_cell.angle_gamma   90.00
#
_symmetry.space_group_name_H-M   'P 1'
#
loop_
_entity.id
_entity.type
_entity.pdbx_description
1 polymer ?
#
loop_
_entity_poly.entity_id
_entity_poly.type
_entity_poly.pdbx_seq_one_letter_code
_entity_poly.pdbx_strand_id
1 'polypeptide(L)' 'MPYVNIQITKGATREQKAQLVAEVTDSLGRILGKKPEHTHIVIQEIAEENWGLETVT' A
#
# COMPACT_ATOMS: atom_id res chain seq x y z
N MET A 1 6.26 -15.32 -2.45
CA MET A 1 5.03 -14.59 -2.77
C MET A 1 4.86 -13.51 -1.71
N PRO A 2 5.43 -12.30 -1.90
CA PRO A 2 5.28 -11.23 -0.93
C PRO A 2 3.83 -10.72 -0.89
N TYR A 3 3.37 -10.42 0.32
CA TYR A 3 2.11 -9.77 0.59
C TYR A 3 2.40 -8.43 1.26
N VAL A 4 1.81 -7.36 0.74
CA VAL A 4 1.91 -6.01 1.31
C VAL A 4 0.52 -5.47 1.55
N ASN A 5 0.23 -5.06 2.79
CA ASN A 5 -0.98 -4.32 3.13
C ASN A 5 -0.60 -2.86 3.39
N ILE A 6 -1.15 -1.96 2.57
CA ILE A 6 -0.95 -0.52 2.67
C ILE A 6 -2.23 0.06 3.26
N GLN A 7 -2.15 0.57 4.48
CA GLN A 7 -3.26 1.26 5.14
C GLN A 7 -2.98 2.76 5.10
N ILE A 8 -3.92 3.54 4.56
CA ILE A 8 -3.84 4.99 4.43
C ILE A 8 -5.17 5.61 4.84
N THR A 9 -5.18 6.90 5.15
CA THR A 9 -6.44 7.63 5.30
C THR A 9 -7.14 7.79 3.94
N LYS A 10 -8.47 7.99 3.97
CA LYS A 10 -9.26 8.24 2.75
C LYS A 10 -8.78 9.49 2.01
N GLY A 11 -8.85 9.44 0.68
CA GLY A 11 -8.62 10.61 -0.18
C GLY A 11 -7.65 10.36 -1.33
N ALA A 12 -7.10 9.15 -1.44
CA ALA A 12 -6.19 8.82 -2.52
C ALA A 12 -6.95 8.58 -3.83
N THR A 13 -6.50 9.23 -4.90
CA THR A 13 -7.06 8.99 -6.24
C THR A 13 -6.71 7.60 -6.75
N ARG A 14 -7.40 7.16 -7.81
CA ARG A 14 -7.11 5.88 -8.46
C ARG A 14 -5.69 5.84 -9.01
N GLU A 15 -5.22 6.95 -9.58
CA GLU A 15 -3.89 7.10 -10.18
C GLU A 15 -2.81 7.01 -9.10
N GLN A 16 -3.00 7.67 -7.95
CA GLN A 16 -2.08 7.59 -6.82
C GLN A 16 -1.98 6.16 -6.28
N LYS A 17 -3.12 5.46 -6.14
CA LYS A 17 -3.13 4.05 -5.72
C LYS A 17 -2.42 3.14 -6.74
N ALA A 18 -2.63 3.36 -8.02
CA ALA A 18 -1.95 2.61 -9.08
C ALA A 18 -0.43 2.83 -9.04
N GLN A 19 0.00 4.08 -8.81
CA GLN A 19 1.42 4.40 -8.69
C GLN A 19 2.06 3.76 -7.44
N LEU A 20 1.37 3.76 -6.29
CA LEU A 20 1.82 3.06 -5.09
C LEU A 20 2.01 1.55 -5.33
N VAL A 21 1.08 0.91 -6.04
CA VAL A 21 1.20 -0.52 -6.40
C VAL A 21 2.43 -0.77 -7.26
N ALA A 22 2.66 0.06 -8.28
CA ALA A 22 3.79 -0.07 -9.18
C ALA A 22 5.13 0.09 -8.42
N GLU A 23 5.28 1.18 -7.67
CA GLU A 23 6.53 1.51 -6.97
C GLU A 23 6.89 0.49 -5.88
N VAL A 24 5.89 -0.01 -5.14
CA VAL A 24 6.11 -1.06 -4.13
C VAL A 24 6.49 -2.39 -4.80
N THR A 25 5.83 -2.76 -5.89
CA THR A 25 6.15 -3.98 -6.64
C THR A 25 7.58 -3.92 -7.19
N ASP A 26 7.96 -2.80 -7.79
CA ASP A 26 9.31 -2.58 -8.33
C ASP A 26 10.37 -2.60 -7.22
N SER A 27 10.06 -2.03 -6.06
CA SER A 27 10.96 -2.06 -4.89
C SER A 27 11.20 -3.48 -4.39
N LEU A 28 10.16 -4.31 -4.32
CA LEU A 28 10.29 -5.73 -3.97
C LEU A 28 11.10 -6.51 -5.00
N GLY A 29 10.94 -6.19 -6.28
CA GLY A 29 11.74 -6.77 -7.36
C GLY A 29 13.22 -6.40 -7.23
N ARG A 30 13.51 -5.11 -7.09
CA ARG A 30 14.88 -4.57 -7.04
C ARG A 30 15.65 -4.96 -5.79
N ILE A 31 15.01 -4.93 -4.61
CA ILE A 31 15.69 -5.14 -3.32
C ILE A 31 15.74 -6.63 -2.95
N LEU A 32 14.63 -7.34 -3.16
CA LEU A 32 14.48 -8.73 -2.68
C LEU A 32 14.48 -9.76 -3.82
N GLY A 33 14.69 -9.34 -5.07
CA GLY A 33 14.72 -10.23 -6.24
C GLY A 33 13.38 -10.95 -6.48
N LYS A 34 12.24 -10.36 -6.06
CA LYS A 34 10.93 -11.00 -6.20
C LYS A 34 10.33 -10.73 -7.57
N LYS A 35 9.68 -11.74 -8.14
CA LYS A 35 8.93 -11.58 -9.39
C LYS A 35 7.64 -10.80 -9.15
N PRO A 36 7.32 -9.80 -9.99
CA PRO A 36 6.06 -9.05 -9.91
C PRO A 36 4.83 -9.96 -9.94
N GLU A 37 4.84 -11.02 -10.75
CA GLU A 37 3.70 -11.96 -10.88
C GLU A 37 3.32 -12.68 -9.56
N HIS A 38 4.18 -12.62 -8.55
CA HIS A 38 3.98 -13.28 -7.26
C HIS A 38 3.75 -12.30 -6.11
N THR A 39 3.60 -11.00 -6.42
CA THR A 39 3.43 -9.93 -5.44
C THR A 39 1.96 -9.57 -5.33
N HIS A 40 1.42 -9.63 -4.10
CA HIS A 40 0.06 -9.18 -3.81
C HIS A 40 0.11 -7.91 -2.97
N ILE A 41 -0.53 -6.85 -3.46
CA ILE A 41 -0.65 -5.57 -2.76
C ILE A 41 -2.13 -5.31 -2.52
N VAL A 42 -2.47 -5.02 -1.26
CA VAL A 42 -3.80 -4.60 -0.84
C VAL A 42 -3.67 -3.17 -0.32
N ILE A 43 -4.50 -2.27 -0.84
CA ILE A 43 -4.62 -0.90 -0.33
C ILE A 43 -5.95 -0.78 0.39
N GLN A 44 -5.91 -0.36 1.65
CA GLN A 44 -7.08 -0.10 2.48
C GLN A 44 -7.10 1.38 2.85
N GLU A 45 -8.19 2.05 2.47
CA GLU A 45 -8.46 3.43 2.88
C GLU A 45 -9.32 3.40 4.15
N ILE A 46 -8.77 3.95 5.23
CA ILE A 46 -9.39 4.06 6.54
C ILE A 46 -9.93 5.47 6.69
N ALA A 47 -11.15 5.60 7.18
CA ALA A 47 -11.71 6.93 7.43
C ALA A 47 -10.92 7.64 8.55
N GLU A 48 -10.81 8.97 8.50
CA GLU A 48 -9.98 9.72 9.46
C GLU A 48 -10.44 9.50 10.91
N GLU A 49 -11.74 9.38 11.15
CA GLU A 49 -12.33 9.07 12.46
C GLU A 49 -11.95 7.67 13.00
N ASN A 50 -11.42 6.80 12.13
CA ASN A 50 -10.93 5.47 12.49
C ASN A 50 -9.40 5.39 12.43
N TRP A 51 -8.70 6.52 12.26
CA TRP A 51 -7.24 6.59 12.14
C TRP A 51 -6.61 7.31 13.35
N GLY A 52 -6.15 6.55 14.33
CA GLY A 52 -5.59 7.09 15.56
C GLY A 52 -4.11 7.40 15.44
N LEU A 53 -3.73 8.66 15.64
CA LEU A 53 -2.35 9.07 15.81
C LEU A 53 -2.20 9.78 17.18
N GLU A 54 -1.20 9.34 17.94
CA GLU A 54 -0.76 9.89 19.24
C GLU A 54 -1.67 9.78 20.47
N THR A 55 -3.02 9.84 20.41
CA THR A 55 -3.84 9.38 21.57
C THR A 55 -5.36 9.22 21.38
N VAL A 56 -5.98 9.58 20.25
CA VAL A 56 -7.43 9.42 20.07
C VAL A 56 -7.77 9.14 18.60
N THR A 57 -8.71 8.22 18.36
CA THR A 57 -9.60 8.17 17.19
C THR A 57 -10.92 8.81 17.55
#